data_AF-A0A3D2GIV1-F1
#
_entry.id   AF-A0A3D2GIV1-F1
#
_cell.length_a   1.000
_cell.length_b   1.000
_cell.length_c   1.000
_cell.angle_alpha   90.00
_cell.angle_beta   90.00
_cell.angle_gamma   90.00
#
_symmetry.space_group_name_H-M   'P 1'
#
loop_
_entity.id
_entity.type
_entity.pdbx_description
1 polymer ?
#
loop_
_entity_poly.entity_id
_entity_poly.type
_entity_poly.pdbx_seq_one_letter_code
_entity_poly.pdbx_strand_id
1 'polypeptide(L)'
;VFTDLIHQQRHFLRVPHILTRVDISSVLFFLGILLAVAALQAAGILDSLTLWMDQYIGSKEIIVSTMGVASAIIDNVPLTAALMGMYDLSRYPVDSKLWEMAAYCVGTGGSLLIIGSAAGVVVMGMEKISFSWYLKRISFPALIGYLAGVGLFLILYR
;
A
#
# COMPACT_ATOMS: atom_id res chain seq x y z
N VAL A 1 24.09 -23.58 -38.93
CA VAL A 1 24.95 -22.40 -38.61
C VAL A 1 24.15 -21.09 -38.50
N PHE A 2 23.61 -20.50 -39.59
CA PHE A 2 22.83 -19.24 -39.49
C PHE A 2 21.49 -19.42 -38.73
N THR A 3 20.83 -20.57 -38.92
CA THR A 3 19.61 -20.95 -38.20
C THR A 3 19.85 -21.27 -36.72
N ASP A 4 21.01 -21.85 -36.37
CA ASP A 4 21.43 -22.08 -34.97
C ASP A 4 21.77 -20.77 -34.25
N LEU A 5 22.42 -19.83 -34.94
CA LEU A 5 22.74 -18.49 -34.41
C LEU A 5 21.47 -17.69 -34.06
N ILE A 6 20.40 -17.83 -34.86
CA ILE A 6 19.09 -17.23 -34.57
C ILE A 6 18.39 -17.93 -33.40
N HIS A 7 18.56 -19.24 -33.23
CA HIS A 7 17.98 -19.99 -32.11
C HIS A 7 18.70 -19.74 -30.78
N GLN A 8 20.02 -19.52 -30.80
CA GLN A 8 20.84 -19.26 -29.61
C GLN A 8 20.52 -17.90 -28.97
N GLN A 9 20.18 -16.89 -29.78
CA GLN A 9 19.75 -15.57 -29.28
C GLN A 9 18.35 -15.55 -28.64
N ARG A 10 17.49 -16.54 -28.92
CA ARG A 10 16.11 -16.59 -28.39
C ARG A 10 15.96 -17.34 -27.06
N HIS A 11 17.02 -17.97 -26.54
CA HIS A 11 16.96 -18.66 -25.24
C HIS A 11 16.63 -17.69 -24.08
N PHE A 12 17.11 -16.44 -24.16
CA PHE A 12 16.84 -15.39 -23.17
C PHE A 12 15.37 -14.92 -23.15
N LEU A 13 14.59 -15.22 -24.19
CA LEU A 13 13.17 -14.86 -24.31
C LEU A 13 12.22 -16.02 -23.95
N ARG A 14 12.74 -17.18 -23.52
CA ARG A 14 11.91 -18.32 -23.13
C ARG A 14 11.33 -18.08 -21.74
N VAL A 15 10.02 -18.29 -21.59
CA VAL A 15 9.28 -18.14 -20.32
C VAL A 15 10.01 -18.76 -19.11
N PRO A 16 10.62 -19.97 -19.19
CA PRO A 16 11.37 -20.53 -18.07
C PRO A 16 12.59 -19.71 -17.62
N HIS A 17 13.28 -19.06 -18.57
CA HIS A 17 14.43 -18.21 -18.25
C HIS A 17 13.99 -16.89 -17.60
N ILE A 18 12.86 -16.33 -18.04
CA ILE A 18 12.27 -15.12 -17.44
C ILE A 18 11.74 -15.41 -16.04
N LEU A 19 11.14 -16.58 -15.81
CA LEU A 19 10.66 -16.99 -14.49
C LEU A 19 11.78 -17.08 -13.44
N THR A 20 13.02 -17.42 -13.82
CA THR A 20 14.17 -17.39 -12.90
C THR A 20 14.59 -15.98 -12.46
N ARG A 21 14.08 -14.93 -13.12
CA ARG A 21 14.33 -13.52 -12.76
C ARG A 21 13.22 -12.94 -11.88
N VAL A 22 12.10 -13.65 -11.70
CA VAL A 22 10.98 -13.21 -10.87
C VAL A 22 11.25 -13.60 -9.42
N ASP A 23 11.06 -12.66 -8.50
CA ASP A 23 11.09 -12.94 -7.06
C ASP A 23 9.80 -13.65 -6.62
N ILE A 24 9.77 -14.97 -6.80
CA ILE A 24 8.64 -15.82 -6.40
C ILE A 24 8.34 -15.70 -4.91
N SER A 25 9.34 -15.46 -4.07
CA SER A 25 9.16 -15.34 -2.61
C SER A 25 8.32 -14.11 -2.28
N SER A 26 8.60 -12.97 -2.90
CA SER A 26 7.81 -11.74 -2.74
C SER A 26 6.37 -11.91 -3.26
N VAL A 27 6.18 -12.60 -4.40
CA VAL A 27 4.83 -12.90 -4.93
C VAL A 27 4.02 -13.77 -3.96
N LEU A 28 4.62 -14.84 -3.43
CA LEU A 28 3.96 -15.72 -2.47
C LEU A 28 3.66 -15.01 -1.14
N PHE A 29 4.52 -14.08 -0.71
CA PHE A 29 4.28 -13.25 0.47
C PHE A 29 3.04 -12.35 0.28
N PHE A 30 2.96 -11.60 -0.83
CA PHE A 30 1.79 -10.77 -1.12
C PHE A 30 0.52 -11.59 -1.31
N LEU A 31 0.62 -12.75 -1.98
CA LEU A 31 -0.51 -13.69 -2.08
C LEU A 31 -0.99 -14.12 -0.70
N GLY A 32 -0.09 -14.46 0.22
CA GLY A 32 -0.43 -14.81 1.59
C GLY A 32 -1.16 -13.69 2.35
N ILE A 33 -0.70 -12.44 2.19
CA ILE A 33 -1.37 -11.25 2.76
C ILE A 33 -2.78 -11.11 2.19
N LEU A 34 -2.92 -11.14 0.87
CA LEU A 34 -4.22 -10.96 0.22
C LEU A 34 -5.21 -12.07 0.62
N LEU A 35 -4.73 -13.32 0.74
CA LEU A 35 -5.55 -14.44 1.22
C LEU A 35 -5.95 -14.27 2.69
N ALA A 36 -5.04 -13.80 3.56
CA ALA A 36 -5.36 -13.54 4.96
C ALA A 36 -6.41 -12.44 5.11
N VAL A 37 -6.27 -11.33 4.36
CA VAL A 37 -7.27 -10.25 4.34
C VAL A 37 -8.59 -10.74 3.76
N ALA A 38 -8.57 -11.52 2.69
CA ALA A 38 -9.78 -12.12 2.13
C ALA A 38 -10.48 -13.06 3.13
N ALA A 39 -9.72 -13.81 3.94
CA ALA A 39 -10.29 -14.63 5.01
C ALA A 39 -10.94 -13.76 6.12
N LEU A 40 -10.33 -12.64 6.49
CA LEU A 40 -10.92 -11.67 7.43
C LEU A 40 -12.23 -11.07 6.88
N GLN A 41 -12.26 -10.74 5.58
CA GLN A 41 -13.46 -10.28 4.90
C GLN A 41 -14.55 -11.36 4.90
N ALA A 42 -14.20 -12.59 4.49
CA ALA A 42 -15.15 -13.71 4.45
C ALA A 42 -15.70 -14.07 5.84
N ALA A 43 -14.91 -13.84 6.90
CA ALA A 43 -15.34 -13.99 8.29
C ALA A 43 -16.24 -12.84 8.80
N GLY A 44 -16.47 -11.79 8.00
CA GLY A 44 -17.27 -10.61 8.37
C GLY A 44 -16.59 -9.66 9.36
N ILE A 45 -15.29 -9.85 9.62
CA ILE A 45 -14.54 -9.03 10.60
C ILE A 45 -14.37 -7.61 10.08
N LEU A 46 -14.00 -7.47 8.79
CA LEU A 46 -13.82 -6.16 8.18
C LEU A 46 -15.15 -5.41 8.01
N ASP A 47 -16.26 -6.11 7.74
CA ASP A 47 -17.60 -5.50 7.71
C ASP A 47 -17.98 -4.98 9.10
N SER A 48 -17.74 -5.78 10.14
CA SER A 48 -17.98 -5.38 11.53
C SER A 48 -17.12 -4.19 11.95
N LEU A 49 -15.85 -4.18 11.53
CA LEU A 49 -14.94 -3.06 11.76
C LEU A 49 -15.42 -1.80 11.04
N THR A 50 -15.87 -1.92 9.80
CA THR A 50 -16.41 -0.79 9.01
C THR A 50 -17.63 -0.20 9.70
N LEU A 51 -18.58 -1.04 10.13
CA LEU A 51 -19.77 -0.60 10.87
C LEU A 51 -19.40 0.10 12.17
N TRP A 52 -18.45 -0.45 12.93
CA TRP A 52 -17.96 0.16 14.15
C TRP A 52 -17.33 1.53 13.88
N MET A 53 -16.45 1.63 12.88
CA MET A 53 -15.83 2.90 12.51
C MET A 53 -16.85 3.92 12.00
N ASP A 54 -17.81 3.52 11.16
CA ASP A 54 -18.89 4.39 10.70
C ASP A 54 -19.78 4.86 11.86
N GLN A 55 -19.99 4.04 12.90
CA GLN A 55 -20.79 4.42 14.07
C GLN A 55 -20.07 5.40 15.01
N TYR A 56 -18.78 5.19 15.28
CA TYR A 56 -18.04 5.97 16.28
C TYR A 56 -17.24 7.14 15.70
N ILE A 57 -16.77 7.04 14.46
CA ILE A 57 -15.98 8.08 13.78
C ILE A 57 -16.86 8.86 12.81
N GLY A 58 -17.78 8.19 12.10
CA GLY A 58 -18.78 8.82 11.23
C GLY A 58 -18.28 9.37 9.88
N SER A 59 -17.02 9.80 9.78
CA SER A 59 -16.42 10.32 8.54
C SER A 59 -15.45 9.34 7.90
N LYS A 60 -15.72 8.99 6.65
CA LYS A 60 -14.87 8.11 5.82
C LYS A 60 -13.54 8.75 5.52
N GLU A 61 -13.51 10.06 5.38
CA GLU A 61 -12.28 10.84 5.24
C GLU A 61 -11.37 10.69 6.46
N ILE A 62 -11.93 10.72 7.68
CA ILE A 62 -11.17 10.48 8.91
C ILE A 62 -10.71 9.03 9.00
N ILE A 63 -11.57 8.06 8.65
CA ILE A 63 -11.22 6.64 8.64
C ILE A 63 -10.04 6.38 7.70
N VAL A 64 -10.15 6.80 6.45
CA VAL A 64 -9.12 6.58 5.41
C VAL A 64 -7.82 7.31 5.74
N SER A 65 -7.90 8.54 6.25
CA SER A 65 -6.69 9.27 6.68
C SER A 65 -6.02 8.64 7.91
N THR A 66 -6.78 8.06 8.83
CA THR A 66 -6.23 7.31 9.97
C THR A 66 -5.58 6.01 9.52
N MET A 67 -6.20 5.30 8.57
CA MET A 67 -5.63 4.11 7.94
C MET A 67 -4.33 4.42 7.21
N GLY A 68 -4.23 5.60 6.56
CA GLY A 68 -2.97 6.07 6.00
C GLY A 68 -1.87 6.23 7.05
N VAL A 69 -2.18 6.82 8.21
CA VAL A 69 -1.21 6.89 9.32
C VAL A 69 -0.81 5.49 9.81
N ALA A 70 -1.76 4.56 9.93
CA ALA A 70 -1.48 3.18 10.31
C ALA A 70 -0.57 2.45 9.30
N SER A 71 -0.60 2.86 8.02
CA SER A 71 0.27 2.31 6.97
C SER A 71 1.75 2.50 7.26
N ALA A 72 2.13 3.46 8.11
CA ALA A 72 3.51 3.66 8.54
C ALA A 72 4.10 2.47 9.32
N ILE A 73 3.25 1.57 9.84
CA ILE A 73 3.65 0.43 10.66
C ILE A 73 3.36 -0.90 9.95
N ILE A 74 2.20 -1.01 9.29
CA ILE A 74 1.69 -2.29 8.77
C ILE A 74 2.14 -2.58 7.33
N ASP A 75 2.54 -1.55 6.57
CA ASP A 75 2.69 -1.53 5.10
C ASP A 75 1.41 -1.12 4.36
N ASN A 76 1.60 -0.60 3.15
CA ASN A 76 0.51 -0.09 2.31
C ASN A 76 -0.32 -1.22 1.69
N VAL A 77 0.29 -2.31 1.22
CA VAL A 77 -0.41 -3.40 0.53
C VAL A 77 -1.48 -4.06 1.40
N PRO A 78 -1.21 -4.48 2.66
CA PRO A 78 -2.23 -5.07 3.51
C PRO A 78 -3.38 -4.11 3.82
N LEU A 79 -3.09 -2.83 4.06
CA LEU A 79 -4.12 -1.84 4.39
C LEU A 79 -4.96 -1.43 3.19
N THR A 80 -4.38 -1.36 1.99
CA THR A 80 -5.14 -1.18 0.76
C THR A 80 -6.09 -2.37 0.54
N ALA A 81 -5.62 -3.59 0.73
CA ALA A 81 -6.46 -4.78 0.63
C ALA A 81 -7.59 -4.77 1.69
N ALA A 82 -7.30 -4.33 2.92
CA ALA A 82 -8.31 -4.20 3.96
C ALA A 82 -9.38 -3.16 3.61
N LEU A 83 -8.99 -1.98 3.10
CA LEU A 83 -9.94 -0.97 2.63
C LEU A 83 -10.83 -1.48 1.49
N MET A 84 -10.28 -2.28 0.57
CA MET A 84 -11.05 -2.92 -0.49
C MET A 84 -12.05 -3.96 0.06
N GLY A 85 -11.75 -4.61 1.18
CA GLY A 85 -12.71 -5.46 1.89
C GLY A 85 -13.80 -4.65 2.60
N MET A 86 -13.41 -3.54 3.25
CA MET A 86 -14.32 -2.68 4.01
C MET A 86 -15.37 -1.96 3.15
N TYR A 87 -15.03 -1.63 1.88
CA TYR A 87 -15.88 -0.82 1.01
C TYR A 87 -16.09 -1.48 -0.35
N ASP A 88 -17.36 -1.76 -0.68
CA ASP A 88 -17.72 -2.45 -1.92
C ASP A 88 -17.83 -1.49 -3.13
N LEU A 89 -17.41 -1.97 -4.30
CA LEU A 89 -17.42 -1.20 -5.55
C LEU A 89 -18.83 -0.88 -6.07
N SER A 90 -19.85 -1.66 -5.69
CA SER A 90 -21.26 -1.37 -6.01
C SER A 90 -21.76 -0.10 -5.31
N ARG A 91 -21.21 0.21 -4.13
CA ARG A 91 -21.53 1.42 -3.35
C ARG A 91 -20.56 2.56 -3.64
N TYR A 92 -19.30 2.24 -3.95
CA TYR A 92 -18.24 3.19 -4.24
C TYR A 92 -17.65 2.88 -5.62
N PRO A 93 -18.14 3.54 -6.70
CA PRO A 93 -17.59 3.37 -8.04
C PRO A 93 -16.07 3.57 -8.07
N VAL A 94 -15.39 2.96 -9.04
CA VAL A 94 -13.92 2.99 -9.16
C VAL A 94 -13.32 4.40 -9.15
N ASP A 95 -14.01 5.38 -9.73
CA ASP A 95 -13.58 6.78 -9.80
C ASP A 95 -14.14 7.62 -8.63
N SER A 96 -14.52 6.98 -7.52
CA SER A 96 -15.05 7.71 -6.35
C SER A 96 -13.93 8.37 -5.55
N LYS A 97 -14.27 9.51 -4.93
CA LYS A 97 -13.45 10.24 -3.96
C LYS A 97 -12.78 9.32 -2.92
N LEU A 98 -13.47 8.24 -2.51
CA LEU A 98 -12.97 7.30 -1.53
C LEU A 98 -11.67 6.62 -1.99
N TRP A 99 -11.64 6.10 -3.21
CA TRP A 99 -10.48 5.34 -3.73
C TRP A 99 -9.30 6.24 -4.00
N GLU A 100 -9.54 7.45 -4.51
CA GLU A 100 -8.49 8.44 -4.72
C GLU A 100 -7.89 8.90 -3.39
N MET A 101 -8.73 9.14 -2.39
CA MET A 101 -8.27 9.49 -1.05
C MET A 101 -7.51 8.33 -0.41
N ALA A 102 -7.97 7.10 -0.59
CA ALA A 102 -7.31 5.89 -0.09
C ALA A 102 -5.94 5.69 -0.74
N ALA A 103 -5.84 5.87 -2.06
CA ALA A 103 -4.58 5.79 -2.79
C ALA A 103 -3.56 6.82 -2.27
N TYR A 104 -4.00 8.06 -2.04
CA TYR A 104 -3.13 9.08 -1.43
C TYR A 104 -2.77 8.72 0.02
N CYS A 105 -3.76 8.47 0.88
CA CYS A 105 -3.53 8.30 2.32
C CYS A 105 -2.70 7.05 2.62
N VAL A 106 -3.09 5.89 2.11
CA VAL A 106 -2.37 4.63 2.34
C VAL A 106 -1.05 4.60 1.57
N GLY A 107 -1.04 5.14 0.33
CA GLY A 107 0.18 5.17 -0.48
C GLY A 107 1.29 6.05 0.11
N THR A 108 0.94 7.21 0.66
CA THR A 108 1.93 8.16 1.22
C THR A 108 2.18 7.96 2.71
N GLY A 109 1.20 7.46 3.46
CA GLY A 109 1.27 7.30 4.91
C GLY A 109 2.39 6.35 5.37
N GLY A 110 2.77 5.37 4.55
CA GLY A 110 3.95 4.52 4.77
C GLY A 110 5.27 5.30 4.96
N SER A 111 5.35 6.54 4.45
CA SER A 111 6.57 7.38 4.55
C SER A 111 6.68 8.15 5.87
N LEU A 112 5.66 8.12 6.74
CA LEU A 112 5.71 8.76 8.05
C LEU A 112 6.81 8.14 8.93
N LEU A 113 7.07 6.85 8.78
CA LEU A 113 8.19 6.15 9.39
C LEU A 113 9.06 5.55 8.28
N ILE A 114 10.39 5.57 8.45
CA ILE A 114 11.32 5.04 7.44
C ILE A 114 11.13 3.53 7.17
N ILE A 115 10.55 2.81 8.12
CA ILE A 115 10.26 1.37 7.99
C ILE A 115 8.89 1.06 7.38
N GLY A 116 8.03 2.08 7.23
CA GLY A 116 6.65 1.89 6.80
C GLY A 116 6.46 1.67 5.30
N SER A 117 7.56 1.65 4.53
CA SER A 117 7.54 1.32 3.11
C SER A 117 8.83 0.63 2.69
N ALA A 118 8.73 -0.22 1.65
CA ALA A 118 9.90 -0.87 1.05
C ALA A 118 10.95 0.15 0.58
N ALA A 119 10.52 1.26 -0.02
CA ALA A 119 11.41 2.34 -0.44
C ALA A 119 12.17 2.95 0.75
N GLY A 120 11.49 3.18 1.87
CA GLY A 120 12.12 3.69 3.09
C GLY A 120 13.17 2.74 3.66
N VAL A 121 12.88 1.44 3.71
CA VAL A 121 13.84 0.41 4.18
C VAL A 121 15.06 0.32 3.25
N VAL A 122 14.85 0.43 1.93
CA VAL A 122 15.95 0.46 0.95
C VAL A 122 16.85 1.67 1.17
N VAL A 123 16.27 2.87 1.30
CA VAL A 123 17.02 4.11 1.58
C VAL A 123 17.75 4.02 2.91
N MET A 124 17.12 3.46 3.95
CA MET A 124 17.74 3.23 5.25
C MET A 124 19.04 2.42 5.12
N GLY A 125 19.02 1.36 4.29
CA GLY A 125 20.18 0.52 4.02
C GLY A 125 21.25 1.19 3.14
N MET A 126 20.84 1.90 2.09
CA MET A 126 21.76 2.56 1.15
C MET A 126 22.49 3.76 1.78
N GLU A 127 21.73 4.64 2.45
CA GLU A 127 22.24 5.89 3.04
C GLU A 127 22.67 5.71 4.50
N LYS A 128 22.56 4.48 5.05
CA LYS A 128 22.87 4.15 6.46
C LYS A 128 22.16 5.07 7.47
N ILE A 129 20.94 5.48 7.13
CA ILE A 129 20.12 6.31 8.01
C ILE A 129 19.63 5.46 9.18
N SER A 130 19.72 5.97 10.41
CA SER A 130 19.13 5.27 11.56
C SER A 130 17.64 5.59 11.70
N PHE A 131 16.86 4.59 12.13
CA PHE A 131 15.43 4.77 12.43
C PHE A 131 15.20 5.95 13.39
N SER A 132 15.98 6.02 14.48
CA SER A 132 15.87 7.08 15.49
C SER A 132 16.17 8.47 14.93
N TRP A 133 17.08 8.59 13.96
CA TRP A 133 17.35 9.87 13.31
C TRP A 133 16.17 10.29 12.44
N TYR A 134 15.62 9.38 11.63
CA TYR A 134 14.48 9.68 10.77
C TYR A 134 13.26 10.05 11.61
N LEU A 135 12.99 9.30 12.68
CA LEU A 135 11.88 9.56 13.59
C LEU A 135 11.96 10.97 14.19
N LYS A 136 13.15 11.41 14.58
CA LYS A 136 13.36 12.73 15.19
C LYS A 136 13.36 13.89 14.20
N ARG A 137 13.81 13.67 12.96
CA ARG A 137 14.05 14.76 11.99
C ARG A 137 13.07 14.81 10.83
N ILE A 138 12.58 13.66 10.37
CA ILE A 138 11.81 13.55 9.12
C ILE A 138 10.36 13.16 9.38
N SER A 139 10.08 12.33 10.37
CA SER A 139 8.69 11.89 10.64
C SER A 139 7.74 13.06 10.93
N PHE A 140 8.19 14.11 11.61
CA PHE A 140 7.35 15.28 11.87
C PHE A 140 7.08 16.12 10.61
N PRO A 141 8.10 16.52 9.81
CA PRO A 141 7.86 17.11 8.49
C PRO A 141 6.99 16.24 7.57
N ALA A 142 7.22 14.92 7.56
CA ALA A 142 6.44 13.97 6.77
C ALA A 142 4.97 13.96 7.21
N LEU A 143 4.70 14.02 8.52
CA LEU A 143 3.35 14.13 9.06
C LEU A 143 2.67 15.44 8.64
N ILE A 144 3.39 16.57 8.69
CA ILE A 144 2.87 17.84 8.22
C ILE A 144 2.54 17.77 6.73
N GLY A 145 3.44 17.23 5.91
CA GLY A 145 3.20 17.05 4.47
C GLY A 145 2.01 16.15 4.18
N TYR A 146 1.90 15.04 4.92
CA TYR A 146 0.77 14.12 4.85
C TYR A 146 -0.56 14.83 5.14
N LEU A 147 -0.65 15.51 6.29
CA LEU A 147 -1.85 16.24 6.71
C LEU A 147 -2.17 17.40 5.77
N ALA A 148 -1.16 18.10 5.25
CA ALA A 148 -1.34 19.15 4.26
C ALA A 148 -1.94 18.62 2.97
N GLY A 149 -1.47 17.48 2.46
CA GLY A 149 -2.07 16.86 1.27
C GLY A 149 -3.45 16.27 1.53
N VAL A 150 -3.73 15.73 2.73
CA VAL A 150 -5.13 15.38 3.12
C VAL A 150 -6.00 16.64 3.08
N GLY A 151 -5.56 17.73 3.70
CA GLY A 151 -6.31 19.00 3.71
C GLY A 151 -6.54 19.54 2.30
N LEU A 152 -5.51 19.54 1.45
CA LEU A 152 -5.62 19.96 0.06
C LEU A 152 -6.59 19.08 -0.73
N PHE A 153 -6.50 17.76 -0.58
CA PHE A 153 -7.42 16.81 -1.21
C PHE A 153 -8.87 17.13 -0.83
N LEU A 154 -9.15 17.38 0.45
CA LEU A 154 -10.49 17.74 0.93
C LEU A 154 -10.98 19.09 0.39
N ILE A 155 -10.08 20.03 0.11
CA ILE A 155 -10.42 21.32 -0.52
C ILE A 155 -10.74 21.14 -2.01
N LEU A 156 -9.99 20.30 -2.72
CA LEU A 156 -10.20 20.02 -4.14
C LEU A 156 -11.49 19.23 -4.39
N TYR A 157 -11.81 18.29 -3.48
CA TYR A 157 -13.00 17.43 -3.54
C TYR A 157 -14.22 18.01 -2.79
N ARG A 158 -14.26 19.33 -2.65
CA ARG A 158 -15.32 20.04 -1.92
C ARG A 158 -16.50 20.39 -2.81
#